data_AF-R9MWZ5-F1
#
_entry.id   AF-R9MWZ5-F1
#
_cell.length_a   1.000
_cell.length_b   1.000
_cell.length_c   1.000
_cell.angle_alpha   90.00
_cell.angle_beta   90.00
_cell.angle_gamma   90.00
#
_symmetry.space_group_name_H-M   'P 1'
#
loop_
_entity.id
_entity.type
_entity.pdbx_description
1 polymer ?
#
loop_
_entity_poly.entity_id
_entity_poly.type
_entity_poly.pdbx_seq_one_letter_code
_entity_poly.pdbx_strand_id
1 'polypeptide(L)'
;MYAEKTDYDDIEMSSRLRNILRRNGFESLEGLGEYPKEHFIKFRNMGPTTLQELYTICENQGIKLRSIEDLNDMEHGVRFDDFLCMDAFRMGIKSKDDLRRYSLEELENMCPKDKRLFVRLKKLKTIQG
;
A
#
# COMPACT_ATOMS: atom_id res chain seq x y z
N MET A 1 3.14 -23.08 -1.71
CA MET A 1 2.05 -22.94 -2.70
C MET A 1 2.29 -21.65 -3.43
N TYR A 2 2.39 -21.67 -4.77
CA TYR A 2 2.30 -20.44 -5.54
C TYR A 2 0.84 -20.02 -5.47
N ALA A 3 0.55 -18.81 -4.99
CA ALA A 3 -0.79 -18.25 -5.16
C ALA A 3 -1.06 -18.23 -6.67
N GLU A 4 -2.11 -18.92 -7.10
CA GLU A 4 -2.56 -18.81 -8.49
C GLU A 4 -2.85 -17.32 -8.73
N LYS A 5 -2.20 -16.75 -9.73
CA LYS A 5 -2.49 -15.37 -10.13
C LYS A 5 -3.92 -15.35 -10.65
N THR A 6 -4.86 -14.84 -9.87
CA THR A 6 -6.21 -14.60 -10.36
C THR A 6 -6.14 -13.59 -11.50
N ASP A 7 -6.40 -14.04 -12.73
CA ASP A 7 -6.53 -13.14 -13.87
C ASP A 7 -7.76 -12.25 -13.65
N TYR A 8 -7.71 -11.01 -14.14
CA TYR A 8 -8.89 -10.15 -14.17
C TYR A 8 -10.06 -10.79 -14.91
N ASP A 9 -9.81 -11.69 -15.86
CA ASP A 9 -10.85 -12.38 -16.61
C ASP A 9 -11.72 -13.31 -15.71
N ASP A 10 -11.20 -13.74 -14.56
CA ASP A 10 -11.93 -14.55 -13.57
C ASP A 10 -12.64 -13.71 -12.49
N ILE A 11 -12.47 -12.39 -12.52
CA ILE A 11 -13.01 -11.47 -11.52
C ILE A 11 -14.15 -10.65 -12.12
N GLU A 12 -15.31 -10.70 -11.48
CA GLU A 12 -16.45 -9.86 -11.81
C GLU A 12 -16.13 -8.38 -11.47
N MET A 13 -15.70 -7.62 -12.50
CA MET A 13 -15.37 -6.20 -12.40
C MET A 13 -15.80 -5.45 -13.65
N SER A 14 -16.13 -4.17 -13.48
CA SER A 14 -16.51 -3.29 -14.57
C SER A 14 -15.36 -3.11 -15.58
N SER A 15 -15.71 -3.00 -16.85
CA SER A 15 -14.74 -2.68 -17.91
C SER A 15 -14.00 -1.37 -17.62
N ARG A 16 -14.66 -0.43 -16.93
CA ARG A 16 -14.05 0.83 -16.51
C ARG A 16 -12.91 0.60 -15.52
N LEU A 17 -13.15 -0.15 -14.45
CA LEU A 17 -12.12 -0.45 -13.46
C LEU A 17 -10.96 -1.23 -14.10
N ARG A 18 -11.26 -2.29 -14.85
CA ARG A 18 -10.27 -3.09 -15.57
C ARG A 18 -9.36 -2.24 -16.45
N ASN A 19 -9.94 -1.35 -17.25
CA ASN A 19 -9.18 -0.45 -18.13
C ASN A 19 -8.34 0.56 -17.36
N ILE A 20 -8.83 1.06 -16.22
CA ILE A 20 -8.09 1.96 -15.33
C ILE A 20 -6.88 1.24 -14.72
N LEU A 21 -7.03 0.00 -14.26
CA LEU A 21 -5.93 -0.77 -13.67
C LEU A 21 -4.86 -1.09 -14.73
N ARG A 22 -5.26 -1.67 -15.87
CA ARG A 22 -4.33 -2.06 -16.96
C ARG A 22 -3.50 -0.90 -17.48
N ARG A 23 -4.10 0.26 -17.76
CA ARG A 23 -3.36 1.42 -18.29
C ARG A 23 -2.42 2.06 -17.26
N ASN A 24 -2.63 1.80 -15.96
CA ASN A 24 -1.75 2.23 -14.88
C ASN A 24 -0.70 1.15 -14.52
N GLY A 25 -0.60 0.07 -15.32
CA GLY A 25 0.43 -0.96 -15.18
C GLY A 25 0.09 -2.08 -14.20
N PHE A 26 -1.16 -2.18 -13.73
CA PHE A 26 -1.58 -3.31 -12.89
C PHE A 26 -2.05 -4.46 -13.78
N GLU A 27 -1.35 -5.59 -13.67
CA GLU A 27 -1.67 -6.83 -14.40
C GLU A 27 -2.51 -7.81 -13.57
N SER A 28 -2.54 -7.63 -12.24
CA SER A 28 -3.33 -8.44 -11.31
C SER A 28 -3.75 -7.62 -10.09
N LEU A 29 -4.62 -8.16 -9.22
CA LEU A 29 -5.02 -7.49 -7.98
C LEU A 29 -3.96 -7.64 -6.87
N GLU A 30 -3.14 -8.68 -6.88
CA GLU A 30 -2.23 -9.03 -5.78
C GLU A 30 -1.29 -7.86 -5.40
N GLY A 31 -0.71 -7.20 -6.41
CA GLY A 31 0.18 -6.06 -6.21
C GLY A 31 -0.51 -4.79 -5.70
N LEU A 32 -1.84 -4.70 -5.72
CA LEU A 32 -2.55 -3.52 -5.25
C LEU A 32 -2.36 -3.27 -3.75
N GLY A 33 -2.12 -4.34 -2.97
CA GLY A 33 -1.84 -4.24 -1.55
C GLY A 33 -0.52 -3.51 -1.21
N GLU A 34 0.34 -3.26 -2.19
CA GLU A 34 1.57 -2.48 -2.03
C GLU A 34 1.36 -0.96 -2.15
N TYR A 35 0.14 -0.53 -2.50
CA TYR A 35 -0.17 0.87 -2.76
C TYR A 35 -1.17 1.39 -1.73
N PRO A 36 -0.98 2.62 -1.21
CA PRO A 36 -1.97 3.25 -0.36
C PRO A 36 -3.24 3.56 -1.15
N LYS A 37 -4.40 3.53 -0.49
CA LYS A 37 -5.72 3.89 -1.04
C LYS A 37 -5.69 5.22 -1.79
N GLU A 38 -4.96 6.18 -1.23
CA GLU A 38 -4.77 7.53 -1.75
C GLU A 38 -4.09 7.55 -3.12
N HIS A 39 -3.31 6.52 -3.44
CA HIS A 39 -2.69 6.38 -4.76
C HIS A 39 -3.73 6.17 -5.86
N PHE A 40 -4.73 5.32 -5.63
CA PHE A 40 -5.75 4.97 -6.62
C PHE A 40 -6.69 6.13 -6.92
N ILE A 41 -6.97 6.99 -5.93
CA ILE A 41 -7.81 8.20 -6.08
C ILE A 41 -7.25 9.12 -7.18
N LYS A 42 -5.93 9.13 -7.38
CA LYS A 42 -5.25 10.00 -8.34
C LYS A 42 -5.35 9.49 -9.78
N PHE A 43 -5.89 8.30 -10.00
CA PHE A 43 -6.03 7.74 -11.35
C PHE A 43 -7.10 8.50 -12.16
N ARG A 44 -6.76 8.88 -13.39
CA ARG A 44 -7.69 9.57 -14.30
C ARG A 44 -9.00 8.78 -14.46
N ASN A 45 -10.18 9.38 -14.40
CA ASN A 45 -11.45 8.63 -14.52
C ASN A 45 -11.73 7.65 -13.37
N MET A 46 -10.96 7.65 -12.28
CA MET A 46 -11.33 6.92 -11.06
C MET A 46 -12.40 7.72 -10.29
N GLY A 47 -13.66 7.51 -10.66
CA GLY A 47 -14.79 8.12 -9.95
C GLY A 47 -15.06 7.40 -8.62
N PRO A 48 -15.86 8.01 -7.71
CA PRO A 48 -16.15 7.42 -6.40
C PRO A 48 -16.78 6.02 -6.50
N THR A 49 -17.67 5.79 -7.46
CA THR A 49 -18.28 4.48 -7.71
C THR A 49 -17.24 3.44 -8.12
N THR A 50 -16.33 3.77 -9.03
CA THR A 50 -15.27 2.86 -9.50
C THR A 50 -14.23 2.59 -8.42
N LEU A 51 -13.94 3.58 -7.57
CA LEU A 51 -13.06 3.40 -6.44
C LEU A 51 -13.68 2.48 -5.38
N GLN A 52 -14.97 2.66 -5.09
CA GLN A 52 -15.68 1.78 -4.16
C GLN A 52 -15.74 0.34 -4.70
N GLU A 53 -15.98 0.17 -6.00
CA GLU A 53 -15.91 -1.12 -6.67
C GLU A 53 -14.54 -1.79 -6.48
N LEU A 54 -13.44 -1.06 -6.68
CA LEU A 54 -12.09 -1.55 -6.43
C LEU A 54 -11.93 -2.05 -4.99
N TYR A 55 -12.40 -1.26 -4.01
CA TYR A 55 -12.28 -1.63 -2.60
C TYR A 55 -13.04 -2.91 -2.27
N THR A 56 -14.28 -3.04 -2.77
CA THR A 56 -15.10 -4.24 -2.58
C THR A 56 -14.45 -5.48 -3.21
N ILE A 57 -13.93 -5.35 -4.44
CA ILE A 57 -13.24 -6.46 -5.11
C ILE A 57 -12.00 -6.89 -4.34
N CYS A 58 -11.17 -5.93 -3.92
CA CYS A 58 -9.97 -6.23 -3.14
C CYS A 58 -10.32 -6.94 -1.82
N GLU A 59 -11.35 -6.48 -1.11
CA GLU A 59 -11.81 -7.12 0.13
C GLU A 59 -12.29 -8.56 -0.11
N ASN A 60 -13.11 -8.79 -1.15
CA ASN A 60 -13.58 -10.13 -1.52
C ASN A 60 -12.44 -11.09 -1.89
N GLN A 61 -11.33 -10.56 -2.42
CA GLN A 61 -10.14 -11.33 -2.78
C GLN A 61 -9.12 -11.43 -1.63
N GLY A 62 -9.46 -10.95 -0.42
CA GLY A 62 -8.57 -10.96 0.74
C GLY A 62 -7.42 -9.95 0.67
N ILE A 63 -7.44 -9.03 -0.29
CA ILE A 63 -6.44 -7.99 -0.49
C ILE A 63 -6.83 -6.78 0.33
N LYS A 64 -6.22 -6.66 1.52
CA LYS A 64 -6.50 -5.53 2.41
C LYS A 64 -5.72 -4.29 1.97
N LEU A 65 -6.37 -3.36 1.27
CA LEU A 65 -5.80 -2.05 0.91
C LEU A 65 -5.57 -1.19 2.16
N ARG A 66 -4.38 -0.61 2.28
CA ARG A 66 -3.95 0.27 3.39
C ARG A 66 -4.06 1.75 2.99
N SER A 67 -4.11 2.63 3.97
CA SER A 67 -4.07 4.08 3.78
C SER A 67 -2.71 4.62 4.23
N ILE A 68 -2.33 5.81 3.75
CA ILE A 68 -1.21 6.57 4.34
C ILE A 68 -1.38 6.78 5.86
N GLU A 69 -2.62 6.82 6.34
CA GLU A 69 -2.93 6.99 7.77
C GLU A 69 -2.57 5.76 8.62
N ASP A 70 -2.35 4.59 8.01
CA ASP A 70 -1.86 3.41 8.72
C ASP A 70 -0.40 3.59 9.22
N LEU A 71 0.34 4.56 8.66
CA LEU A 71 1.71 4.91 9.05
C LEU A 71 1.84 6.33 9.60
N ASN A 72 0.98 7.27 9.19
CA ASN A 72 1.05 8.65 9.69
C ASN A 72 0.80 8.73 11.19
N ASP A 73 1.60 9.55 11.86
CA ASP A 73 1.43 9.91 13.25
C ASP A 73 1.45 11.43 13.38
N MET A 74 0.25 12.03 13.27
CA MET A 74 0.11 13.47 13.26
C MET A 74 0.44 14.09 14.62
N GLU A 75 0.16 13.37 15.71
CA GLU A 75 0.48 13.78 17.09
C GLU A 75 1.99 13.94 17.27
N HIS A 76 2.77 13.00 16.75
CA HIS A 76 4.22 13.02 16.88
C HIS A 76 4.94 13.62 15.65
N GLY A 77 4.20 14.16 14.69
CA GLY A 77 4.73 14.77 13.47
C GLY A 77 5.50 13.80 12.57
N VAL A 78 5.04 12.56 12.45
CA VAL A 78 5.52 11.58 11.47
C VAL A 78 4.56 11.59 10.28
N ARG A 79 5.07 11.95 9.10
CA ARG A 79 4.28 12.01 7.87
C ARG A 79 4.96 11.26 6.73
N PHE A 80 4.21 10.36 6.12
CA PHE A 80 4.53 9.65 4.90
C PHE A 80 3.67 10.23 3.77
N ASP A 81 4.29 10.39 2.60
CA ASP A 81 3.57 10.60 1.36
C ASP A 81 3.31 9.22 0.69
N ASP A 82 2.59 9.21 -0.42
CA ASP A 82 2.28 7.99 -1.17
C ASP A 82 3.53 7.15 -1.47
N PHE A 83 4.64 7.78 -1.88
CA PHE A 83 5.85 7.07 -2.29
C PHE A 83 6.52 6.38 -1.10
N LEU A 84 6.64 7.10 0.02
CA LEU A 84 7.20 6.53 1.25
C LEU A 84 6.31 5.42 1.83
N CYS A 85 4.98 5.53 1.70
CA CYS A 85 4.06 4.45 2.07
C CYS A 85 4.24 3.24 1.15
N MET A 86 4.36 3.43 -0.16
CA MET A 86 4.60 2.34 -1.12
C MET A 86 5.89 1.59 -0.80
N ASP A 87 6.98 2.31 -0.53
CA ASP A 87 8.26 1.69 -0.16
C ASP A 87 8.13 0.90 1.16
N ALA A 88 7.47 1.46 2.17
CA ALA A 88 7.20 0.76 3.43
C ALA A 88 6.34 -0.50 3.24
N PHE A 89 5.28 -0.43 2.43
CA PHE A 89 4.36 -1.55 2.19
C PHE A 89 5.05 -2.70 1.45
N ARG A 90 5.91 -2.39 0.47
CA ARG A 90 6.76 -3.38 -0.22
C ARG A 90 7.77 -4.04 0.70
N MET A 91 8.26 -3.31 1.71
CA MET A 91 9.09 -3.84 2.78
C MET A 91 8.30 -4.65 3.83
N GLY A 92 6.97 -4.77 3.68
CA GLY A 92 6.11 -5.49 4.62
C GLY A 92 5.74 -4.71 5.88
N ILE A 93 6.03 -3.41 5.94
CA ILE A 93 5.65 -2.51 7.04
C ILE A 93 4.33 -1.84 6.68
N LYS A 94 3.22 -2.49 7.01
CA LYS A 94 1.86 -2.10 6.59
C LYS A 94 1.07 -1.37 7.68
N SER A 95 1.59 -1.30 8.90
CA SER A 95 1.07 -0.49 10.00
C SER A 95 2.18 -0.12 10.99
N LYS A 96 1.86 0.79 11.93
CA LYS A 96 2.76 1.15 13.04
C LYS A 96 3.21 -0.07 13.86
N ASP A 97 2.30 -1.04 14.09
CA ASP A 97 2.59 -2.25 14.87
C ASP A 97 3.63 -3.16 14.20
N ASP A 98 3.69 -3.18 12.86
CA ASP A 98 4.64 -4.03 12.13
C ASP A 98 6.10 -3.67 12.47
N LEU A 99 6.38 -2.43 12.90
CA LEU A 99 7.71 -1.99 13.31
C LEU A 99 8.25 -2.73 14.53
N ARG A 100 7.39 -3.36 15.34
CA ARG A 100 7.82 -4.19 16.47
C ARG A 100 8.59 -5.43 16.03
N ARG A 101 8.36 -5.90 14.80
CA ARG A 101 9.01 -7.09 14.24
C ARG A 101 10.46 -6.86 13.78
N TYR A 102 10.85 -5.60 13.59
CA TYR A 102 12.16 -5.25 13.03
C TYR A 102 12.99 -4.48 14.05
N SER A 103 14.28 -4.79 14.15
CA SER A 103 15.29 -3.97 14.81
C SER A 103 15.58 -2.69 14.01
N LEU A 104 16.24 -1.71 14.64
CA LEU A 104 16.66 -0.49 13.93
C LEU A 104 17.69 -0.79 12.83
N GLU A 105 18.56 -1.77 13.05
CA GLU A 105 19.57 -2.19 12.07
C GLU A 105 18.93 -2.86 10.84
N GLU A 106 17.95 -3.75 11.05
CA GLU A 106 17.19 -4.35 9.95
C GLU A 106 16.45 -3.29 9.13
N LEU A 107 15.80 -2.33 9.79
CA LEU A 107 15.13 -1.22 9.12
C LEU A 107 16.12 -0.37 8.30
N GLU A 108 17.33 -0.11 8.82
CA GLU A 108 18.35 0.66 8.10
C GLU A 108 18.84 -0.10 6.85
N ASN A 109 19.05 -1.41 6.97
CA ASN A 109 19.53 -2.26 5.87
C ASN A 109 18.49 -2.50 4.78
N MET A 110 17.20 -2.56 5.13
CA MET A 110 16.12 -2.75 4.16
C MET A 110 15.73 -1.46 3.43
N CYS A 111 15.96 -0.29 4.05
CA CYS A 111 15.60 0.97 3.42
C CYS A 111 16.44 1.25 2.16
N PRO A 112 15.85 1.88 1.13
CA PRO A 112 16.61 2.37 -0.01
C PRO A 112 17.74 3.34 0.43
N LYS A 113 18.69 3.61 -0.48
CA LYS A 113 19.77 4.59 -0.22
C LYS A 113 19.24 5.98 0.20
N ASP A 114 18.01 6.33 -0.18
CA ASP A 114 17.33 7.51 0.37
C ASP A 114 16.92 7.27 1.83
N LYS A 115 17.65 7.93 2.74
CA LYS A 115 17.45 7.83 4.19
C LYS A 115 16.12 8.42 4.67
N ARG A 116 15.33 9.12 3.82
CA ARG A 116 14.05 9.72 4.22
C ARG A 116 13.07 8.71 4.81
N LEU A 117 13.02 7.50 4.24
CA LEU A 117 12.17 6.43 4.73
C LEU A 117 12.64 5.95 6.11
N PHE A 118 13.93 5.61 6.21
CA PHE A 118 14.53 5.15 7.45
C PHE A 118 14.34 6.14 8.61
N VAL A 119 14.55 7.44 8.38
CA VAL A 119 14.38 8.47 9.42
C VAL A 119 12.96 8.48 9.98
N ARG A 120 11.95 8.30 9.12
CA ARG A 120 10.55 8.26 9.55
C ARG A 120 10.21 6.96 10.27
N LEU A 121 10.64 5.82 9.73
CA LEU A 121 10.43 4.51 10.37
C LEU A 121 11.12 4.43 11.73
N LYS A 122 12.34 4.96 11.86
CA LYS A 122 13.07 5.07 13.12
C LYS A 122 12.28 5.90 14.14
N LYS A 123 11.83 7.10 13.75
CA LYS A 123 11.03 7.97 14.63
C LYS A 123 9.73 7.28 15.06
N LEU A 124 9.03 6.66 14.11
CA LEU A 124 7.80 5.94 14.38
C LEU A 124 8.02 4.76 15.33
N LYS A 125 9.10 3.98 15.13
CA LYS A 125 9.46 2.86 16.00
C LYS A 125 9.77 3.32 17.42
N THR A 126 10.49 4.43 17.58
CA THR A 126 10.79 4.97 18.92
C THR A 126 9.55 5.40 19.71
N ILE A 127 8.46 5.74 19.01
CA ILE A 127 7.17 6.09 19.64
C ILE A 127 6.42 4.82 20.08
N GLN A 128 6.52 3.73 19.32
CA GLN A 128 5.73 2.51 19.52
C GLN A 128 6.20 1.61 20.70
N GLY A 129 7.38 1.88 21.25
CA GLY A 129 7.99 1.09 22.34
C GLY A 129 8.59 -0.22 21.85
#